data_AF-M9RPU0-F1
#
_entry.id   AF-M9RPU0-F1
#
_cell.length_a   1.000
_cell.length_b   1.000
_cell.length_c   1.000
_cell.angle_alpha   90.00
_cell.angle_beta   90.00
_cell.angle_gamma   90.00
#
_symmetry.space_group_name_H-M   'P 1'
#
loop_
_entity.id
_entity.type
_entity.pdbx_description
1 polymer ?
#
loop_
_entity_poly.entity_id
_entity_poly.type
_entity_poly.pdbx_seq_one_letter_code
_entity_poly.pdbx_strand_id
1 'polypeptide(L)'
;MVDTFRSPAISALVAGLCLGILSEPDTVFKSFYEPLFRGLLSILMLIMGMEAWARFAGLRKVAHAYILYGITAPIIHGLMGFGVGLLAHQLTGFSEGGVILLAVMAASSSDNSSPPTMRTALPEANSSAVIGTSTGWGTPVSILSIPLFMALAELMMG
;
A
#
# COMPACT_ATOMS: atom_id res chain seq x y z
N MET A 1 -9.00 -19.27 14.77
CA MET A 1 -8.72 -18.03 15.55
C MET A 1 -7.40 -18.11 16.30
N VAL A 2 -7.09 -19.19 17.02
CA VAL A 2 -5.81 -19.36 17.75
C VAL A 2 -4.58 -19.33 16.81
N ASP A 3 -4.68 -19.94 15.63
CA ASP A 3 -3.56 -19.97 14.67
C ASP A 3 -3.22 -18.59 14.09
N THR A 4 -4.21 -17.69 13.98
CA THR A 4 -4.01 -16.30 13.55
C THR A 4 -3.18 -15.53 14.59
N PHE A 5 -3.45 -15.70 15.88
CA PHE A 5 -2.68 -15.06 16.95
C PHE A 5 -1.27 -15.64 17.13
N ARG A 6 -1.02 -16.85 16.65
CA ARG A 6 0.32 -17.48 16.63
C ARG A 6 1.19 -17.05 15.45
N SER A 7 0.63 -16.32 14.48
CA SER A 7 1.42 -15.73 13.41
C SER A 7 2.41 -14.72 13.99
N PRO A 8 3.72 -14.88 13.76
CA PRO A 8 4.74 -13.96 14.30
C PRO A 8 4.44 -12.50 13.98
N ALA A 9 3.89 -12.21 12.80
CA ALA A 9 3.53 -10.86 12.39
C ALA A 9 2.39 -10.27 13.24
N ILE A 10 1.36 -11.07 13.53
CA ILE A 10 0.20 -10.63 14.30
C ILE A 10 0.56 -10.51 15.78
N SER A 11 1.33 -11.46 16.32
CA SER A 11 1.86 -11.37 17.68
C SER A 11 2.74 -10.14 17.86
N ALA A 12 3.63 -9.86 16.90
CA ALA A 12 4.49 -8.68 16.93
C ALA A 12 3.70 -7.37 16.81
N LEU A 13 2.66 -7.33 15.96
CA LEU A 13 1.78 -6.16 15.83
C LEU A 13 1.06 -5.85 17.15
N VAL A 14 0.45 -6.86 17.77
CA VAL A 14 -0.26 -6.69 19.04
C VAL A 14 0.70 -6.29 20.16
N ALA A 15 1.86 -6.95 20.26
CA ALA A 15 2.89 -6.60 21.24
C ALA A 15 3.40 -5.17 21.03
N GLY A 16 3.69 -4.77 19.79
CA GLY A 16 4.12 -3.43 19.44
C GLY A 16 3.08 -2.36 19.79
N LEU A 17 1.80 -2.62 19.54
CA LEU A 17 0.71 -1.73 19.91
C LEU A 17 0.61 -1.58 21.43
N CYS A 18 0.64 -2.69 22.18
CA CYS A 18 0.64 -2.65 23.65
C CYS A 18 1.84 -1.85 24.19
N LEU A 19 3.05 -2.09 23.67
CA LEU A 19 4.24 -1.35 24.08
C LEU A 19 4.13 0.13 23.74
N GLY A 20 3.58 0.49 22.57
CA GLY A 20 3.38 1.87 22.16
C GLY A 20 2.37 2.63 23.03
N ILE A 21 1.34 1.95 23.55
CA ILE A 21 0.35 2.54 24.47
C ILE A 21 0.93 2.68 25.88
N LEU A 22 1.72 1.71 26.33
CA LEU A 22 2.21 1.62 27.71
C LEU A 22 3.55 2.34 27.95
N SER A 23 4.21 2.81 26.89
CA SER A 23 5.54 3.44 26.96
C SER A 23 5.52 4.84 26.34
N GLU A 24 6.59 5.61 26.54
CA GLU A 24 6.87 6.84 25.78
C GLU A 24 7.96 6.56 24.71
N PRO A 25 7.62 5.89 23.59
CA PRO A 25 8.62 5.45 22.61
C PRO A 25 9.18 6.60 21.76
N ASP A 26 8.67 7.83 21.90
CA ASP A 26 8.88 8.93 20.95
C ASP A 26 10.36 9.27 20.74
N THR A 27 11.16 9.30 21.81
CA THR A 27 12.59 9.58 21.72
C THR A 27 13.35 8.49 20.97
N VAL A 28 13.05 7.21 21.25
CA VAL A 28 13.67 6.06 20.59
C VAL A 28 13.22 5.98 19.13
N PHE A 29 11.93 6.23 18.88
CA PHE A 29 11.36 6.26 17.54
C PHE A 29 12.06 7.32 16.68
N LYS A 30 12.11 8.59 17.12
CA LYS A 30 12.67 9.69 16.33
C LYS A 30 14.19 9.60 16.16
N SER A 31 14.92 9.20 17.20
CA SER A 31 16.39 9.19 17.17
C SER A 31 17.00 7.96 16.51
N PHE A 32 16.35 6.79 16.64
CA PHE A 32 16.89 5.52 16.17
C PHE A 32 16.05 4.91 15.06
N TYR A 33 14.74 4.74 15.30
CA TYR A 33 13.91 3.95 14.39
C TYR A 33 13.60 4.68 13.08
N GLU A 34 13.16 5.93 13.12
CA GLU A 34 12.72 6.68 11.95
C GLU A 34 13.83 6.88 10.91
N PRO A 35 15.06 7.31 11.26
CA PRO A 35 16.14 7.44 10.29
C PRO A 35 16.53 6.10 9.67
N LEU A 36 16.64 5.06 10.50
CA LEU A 36 17.02 3.72 10.05
C LEU A 36 15.94 3.11 9.16
N PHE A 37 14.67 3.24 9.54
CA PHE A 37 13.53 2.76 8.78
C PHE A 37 13.46 3.44 7.42
N ARG A 38 13.61 4.77 7.35
CA ARG A 38 13.67 5.50 6.07
C ARG A 38 14.84 5.02 5.20
N GLY A 39 16.02 4.82 5.78
CA GLY A 39 17.18 4.28 5.05
C GLY A 39 16.94 2.88 4.49
N LEU A 40 16.44 1.96 5.31
CA LEU A 40 16.13 0.59 4.91
C LEU A 40 14.99 0.54 3.88
N LEU A 41 13.94 1.35 4.05
CA LEU A 41 12.84 1.47 3.12
C LEU A 41 13.31 1.98 1.76
N SER A 42 14.25 2.94 1.74
CA SER A 42 14.84 3.45 0.48
C SER A 42 15.56 2.34 -0.29
N ILE A 43 16.35 1.52 0.40
CA ILE A 43 17.04 0.36 -0.19
C ILE A 43 16.02 -0.66 -0.69
N LEU A 44 14.98 -0.95 0.11
CA LEU A 44 13.91 -1.86 -0.28
C LEU A 44 13.21 -1.39 -1.56
N MET A 45 12.83 -0.11 -1.64
CA MET A 45 12.19 0.48 -2.82
C MET A 45 13.10 0.42 -4.05
N LEU A 46 14.41 0.64 -3.88
CA LEU A 46 15.38 0.49 -4.96
C LEU A 46 15.44 -0.95 -5.49
N ILE A 47 15.50 -1.95 -4.61
CA ILE A 47 15.51 -3.37 -4.97
C ILE A 47 14.22 -3.75 -5.71
N MET A 48 13.06 -3.33 -5.19
CA MET A 48 11.77 -3.60 -5.84
C MET A 48 11.69 -2.91 -7.22
N GLY A 49 12.22 -1.70 -7.36
CA GLY A 49 12.31 -1.01 -8.66
C GLY A 49 13.19 -1.76 -9.67
N MET A 50 14.36 -2.26 -9.24
CA MET A 50 15.24 -3.09 -10.08
C MET A 50 14.56 -4.40 -10.50
N GLU A 51 13.84 -5.06 -9.58
CA GLU A 51 13.11 -6.30 -9.88
C GLU A 51 11.95 -6.07 -10.85
N ALA A 52 11.20 -4.98 -10.66
CA ALA A 52 10.15 -4.55 -11.58
C ALA A 52 10.73 -4.29 -12.99
N TRP A 53 11.87 -3.59 -13.09
CA TRP A 53 12.55 -3.33 -14.37
C TRP A 53 12.99 -4.62 -15.07
N ALA A 54 13.62 -5.54 -14.35
CA ALA A 54 14.07 -6.82 -14.90
C ALA A 54 12.90 -7.66 -15.45
N ARG A 55 11.72 -7.55 -14.82
CA ARG A 55 10.49 -8.26 -15.22
C ARG A 55 9.67 -7.50 -16.27
N PHE A 56 9.92 -6.21 -16.46
CA PHE A 56 9.19 -5.34 -17.38
C PHE A 56 9.26 -5.81 -18.84
N ALA A 57 10.41 -6.34 -19.27
CA ALA A 57 10.58 -6.89 -20.62
C ALA A 57 9.66 -8.10 -20.89
N GLY A 58 9.35 -8.90 -19.87
CA GLY A 58 8.45 -10.06 -19.97
C GLY A 58 6.98 -9.69 -20.08
N LEU A 59 6.58 -8.53 -19.55
CA LEU A 59 5.20 -8.03 -19.63
C LEU A 59 4.79 -7.65 -21.04
N ARG A 60 5.73 -7.24 -21.90
CA ARG A 60 5.46 -6.70 -23.25
C ARG A 60 4.65 -7.65 -24.15
N LYS A 61 4.64 -8.96 -23.88
CA LYS A 61 3.88 -9.98 -24.64
C LYS A 61 2.47 -10.26 -24.11
N VAL A 62 2.17 -9.92 -22.85
CA VAL A 62 0.88 -10.21 -22.17
C VAL A 62 0.21 -8.90 -21.65
N ALA A 63 0.73 -7.74 -22.09
CA ALA A 63 0.75 -6.51 -21.32
C ALA A 63 -0.60 -5.78 -21.14
N HIS A 64 -1.50 -5.85 -22.13
CA HIS A 64 -2.56 -4.84 -22.26
C HIS A 64 -3.56 -4.84 -21.10
N ALA A 65 -4.06 -6.02 -20.70
CA ALA A 65 -5.00 -6.14 -19.59
C ALA A 65 -4.35 -5.77 -18.24
N TYR A 66 -3.10 -6.17 -18.04
CA TYR A 66 -2.36 -5.90 -16.81
C TYR A 66 -1.97 -4.43 -16.66
N ILE A 67 -1.56 -3.76 -17.73
CA ILE A 67 -1.28 -2.32 -17.72
C ILE A 67 -2.57 -1.55 -17.45
N LEU A 68 -3.66 -1.89 -18.15
CA LEU A 68 -4.96 -1.26 -17.92
C LEU A 68 -5.40 -1.40 -16.46
N TYR A 69 -5.25 -2.59 -15.89
CA TYR A 69 -5.56 -2.83 -14.49
C TYR A 69 -4.63 -2.04 -13.55
N GLY A 70 -3.32 -2.05 -13.79
CA GLY A 70 -2.35 -1.32 -12.97
C GLY A 70 -2.59 0.20 -12.95
N ILE A 71 -3.19 0.76 -14.01
CA ILE A 71 -3.55 2.18 -14.07
C ILE A 71 -4.92 2.45 -13.46
N THR A 72 -5.93 1.63 -13.77
CA THR A 72 -7.31 1.91 -13.35
C THR A 72 -7.58 1.50 -11.90
N ALA A 73 -6.97 0.41 -11.42
CA ALA A 73 -7.24 -0.14 -10.09
C ALA A 73 -6.91 0.83 -8.95
N PRO A 74 -5.76 1.53 -8.91
CA PRO A 74 -5.48 2.49 -7.83
C PRO A 74 -6.52 3.61 -7.75
N ILE A 75 -6.96 4.12 -8.90
CA ILE A 75 -7.95 5.20 -8.98
C ILE A 75 -9.30 4.70 -8.48
N ILE A 76 -9.76 3.54 -8.96
CA ILE A 76 -11.07 2.98 -8.59
C ILE A 76 -11.10 2.64 -7.10
N HIS A 77 -10.10 1.90 -6.59
CA HIS A 77 -10.05 1.55 -5.17
C HIS A 77 -9.88 2.79 -4.29
N GLY A 78 -9.08 3.76 -4.71
CA GLY A 78 -8.93 5.02 -3.98
C GLY A 78 -10.23 5.83 -3.93
N LEU A 79 -11.00 5.89 -5.02
CA LEU A 79 -12.33 6.52 -5.03
C LEU A 79 -13.33 5.78 -4.13
N MET A 80 -13.26 4.45 -4.08
CA MET A 80 -14.07 3.67 -3.13
C MET A 80 -13.69 4.00 -1.68
N GLY A 81 -12.39 4.04 -1.37
CA GLY A 81 -11.88 4.44 -0.05
C GLY A 81 -12.28 5.86 0.32
N PHE A 82 -12.20 6.79 -0.63
CA PHE A 82 -12.65 8.17 -0.48
C PHE A 82 -14.16 8.24 -0.16
N GLY A 83 -14.99 7.49 -0.90
CA GLY A 83 -16.42 7.41 -0.65
C GLY A 83 -16.76 6.88 0.74
N VAL A 84 -16.06 5.83 1.20
CA VAL A 84 -16.19 5.33 2.58
C VAL A 84 -15.74 6.39 3.60
N GLY A 85 -14.67 7.13 3.30
CA GLY A 85 -14.19 8.23 4.13
C GLY A 85 -15.21 9.36 4.26
N LEU A 86 -15.87 9.75 3.16
CA LEU A 86 -16.95 10.73 3.19
C LEU A 86 -18.13 10.26 4.05
N LEU A 87 -18.51 8.99 3.94
CA LEU A 87 -19.56 8.43 4.80
C LEU A 87 -19.14 8.48 6.28
N ALA A 88 -17.89 8.14 6.60
CA ALA A 88 -17.36 8.27 7.95
C ALA A 88 -17.35 9.74 8.42
N HIS A 89 -17.01 10.69 7.54
CA HIS A 89 -17.07 12.12 7.84
C HIS A 89 -18.46 12.55 8.26
N GLN A 90 -19.48 12.20 7.48
CA GLN A 90 -20.87 12.56 7.78
C GLN A 90 -21.40 11.93 9.07
N LEU A 91 -20.95 10.71 9.40
CA LEU A 91 -21.46 9.98 10.57
C LEU A 91 -20.73 10.34 11.87
N THR A 92 -19.44 10.67 11.81
CA THR A 92 -18.60 10.79 13.02
C THR A 92 -17.80 12.09 13.08
N GLY A 93 -17.88 12.96 12.08
CA GLY A 93 -17.00 14.13 11.95
C GLY A 93 -15.56 13.75 11.60
N PHE A 94 -15.34 12.62 10.91
CA PHE A 94 -14.01 12.16 10.48
C PHE A 94 -13.26 13.23 9.68
N SER A 95 -12.00 13.54 10.00
CA SER A 95 -11.32 14.69 9.40
C SER A 95 -11.08 14.55 7.90
N GLU A 96 -10.97 15.68 7.20
CA GLU A 96 -10.60 15.74 5.78
C GLU A 96 -9.31 14.97 5.48
N GLY A 97 -8.26 15.20 6.29
CA GLY A 97 -7.02 14.46 6.19
C GLY A 97 -7.19 12.94 6.40
N GLY A 98 -8.15 12.54 7.24
CA GLY A 98 -8.53 11.13 7.42
C GLY A 98 -9.18 10.53 6.17
N VAL A 99 -10.08 11.27 5.50
CA VAL A 99 -10.70 10.87 4.23
C VAL A 99 -9.65 10.69 3.13
N ILE A 100 -8.74 11.66 3.00
CA ILE A 100 -7.63 11.60 2.04
C ILE A 100 -6.74 10.38 2.33
N LEU A 101 -6.36 10.18 3.60
CA LEU A 101 -5.50 9.07 3.98
C LEU A 101 -6.16 7.72 3.68
N LEU A 102 -7.45 7.57 3.96
CA LEU A 102 -8.19 6.34 3.66
C LEU A 102 -8.24 6.06 2.15
N ALA A 103 -8.45 7.09 1.33
CA ALA A 103 -8.40 6.98 -0.13
C ALA A 103 -7.03 6.53 -0.63
N VAL A 104 -5.94 7.12 -0.11
CA VAL A 104 -4.56 6.76 -0.48
C VAL A 104 -4.22 5.33 -0.05
N MET A 105 -4.65 4.92 1.15
CA MET A 105 -4.48 3.54 1.62
C MET A 105 -5.21 2.54 0.74
N ALA A 106 -6.43 2.87 0.28
CA ALA A 106 -7.21 2.03 -0.62
C ALA A 106 -6.65 2.00 -2.04
N ALA A 107 -6.05 3.09 -2.52
CA ALA A 107 -5.38 3.14 -3.83
C ALA A 107 -4.09 2.31 -3.87
N SER A 108 -3.40 2.20 -2.73
CA SER A 108 -2.12 1.49 -2.63
C SER A 108 -2.25 0.00 -2.91
N SER A 109 -1.28 -0.54 -3.65
CA SER A 109 -1.17 -1.98 -3.93
C SER A 109 -0.04 -2.59 -3.09
N SER A 110 -0.31 -3.73 -2.44
CA SER A 110 0.67 -4.42 -1.58
C SER A 110 1.27 -5.62 -2.30
N ASP A 111 2.58 -5.56 -2.56
CA ASP A 111 3.28 -6.56 -3.38
C ASP A 111 4.31 -7.38 -2.61
N ASN A 112 4.61 -7.01 -1.36
CA ASN A 112 5.74 -7.58 -0.61
C ASN A 112 5.62 -9.09 -0.36
N SER A 113 4.40 -9.62 -0.27
CA SER A 113 4.14 -11.05 -0.03
C SER A 113 3.42 -11.75 -1.18
N SER A 114 3.06 -11.00 -2.22
CA SER A 114 2.25 -11.48 -3.34
C SER A 114 2.98 -12.52 -4.21
N PRO A 115 4.29 -12.38 -4.54
CA PRO A 115 4.98 -13.36 -5.38
C PRO A 115 5.15 -14.75 -4.72
N PRO A 116 5.58 -14.86 -3.44
CA PRO A 116 5.60 -16.15 -2.75
C PRO A 116 4.22 -16.79 -2.64
N THR A 117 3.20 -16.00 -2.29
CA THR A 117 1.82 -16.48 -2.11
C THR A 117 1.19 -16.92 -3.42
N MET A 118 1.44 -16.21 -4.52
CA MET A 118 0.97 -16.64 -5.84
C MET A 118 1.67 -17.91 -6.31
N ARG A 119 2.97 -18.05 -6.09
CA ARG A 119 3.71 -19.26 -6.50
C ARG A 119 3.20 -20.50 -5.78
N THR A 120 2.71 -20.36 -4.54
CA THR A 120 2.15 -21.47 -3.78
C THR A 120 0.67 -21.71 -4.08
N ALA A 121 -0.14 -20.66 -4.25
CA ALA A 121 -1.58 -20.78 -4.48
C ALA A 121 -1.94 -21.07 -5.96
N LEU A 122 -1.22 -20.47 -6.91
CA LEU A 122 -1.45 -20.52 -8.35
C LEU A 122 -0.09 -20.63 -9.09
N PRO A 123 0.57 -21.80 -9.06
CA PRO A 123 1.91 -21.99 -9.61
C PRO A 123 2.02 -21.71 -11.12
N GLU A 124 0.92 -21.84 -11.88
CA GLU A 124 0.86 -21.52 -13.31
C GLU A 124 0.78 -20.01 -13.59
N ALA A 125 0.47 -19.19 -12.59
CA ALA A 125 0.31 -17.75 -12.77
C ALA A 125 1.68 -17.06 -12.90
N ASN A 126 1.75 -16.10 -13.82
CA ASN A 126 2.97 -15.36 -14.09
C ASN A 126 3.30 -14.40 -12.92
N SER A 127 4.07 -14.88 -11.94
CA SER A 127 4.54 -14.07 -10.81
C SER A 127 5.36 -12.84 -11.25
N SER A 128 5.91 -12.83 -12.47
CA SER A 128 6.60 -11.67 -13.04
C SER A 128 5.65 -10.58 -13.51
N ALA A 129 4.45 -10.95 -13.99
CA ALA A 129 3.42 -9.99 -14.37
C ALA A 129 2.92 -9.22 -13.14
N VAL A 130 2.70 -9.89 -12.00
CA VAL A 130 2.18 -9.23 -10.80
C VAL A 130 3.14 -8.19 -10.22
N ILE A 131 4.43 -8.51 -10.10
CA ILE A 131 5.42 -7.52 -9.63
C ILE A 131 5.53 -6.36 -10.63
N GLY A 132 5.67 -6.64 -11.93
CA GLY A 132 5.85 -5.56 -12.89
C GLY A 132 4.59 -4.70 -13.12
N THR A 133 3.40 -5.24 -12.93
CA THR A 133 2.16 -4.46 -12.97
C THR A 133 1.97 -3.61 -11.73
N SER A 134 2.15 -4.21 -10.56
CA SER A 134 1.80 -3.56 -9.31
C SER A 134 2.89 -2.61 -8.83
N THR A 135 4.16 -3.02 -8.88
CA THR A 135 5.30 -2.15 -8.57
C THR A 135 5.64 -1.21 -9.73
N GLY A 136 5.51 -1.66 -10.98
CA GLY A 136 5.88 -0.87 -12.15
C GLY A 136 4.83 0.16 -12.60
N TRP A 137 3.53 -0.14 -12.46
CA TRP A 137 2.44 0.77 -12.84
C TRP A 137 1.57 1.17 -11.65
N GLY A 138 1.12 0.20 -10.84
CA GLY A 138 0.22 0.43 -9.71
C GLY A 138 0.77 1.45 -8.71
N THR A 139 2.00 1.28 -8.26
CA THR A 139 2.63 2.14 -7.27
C THR A 139 2.81 3.58 -7.77
N PRO A 140 3.41 3.84 -8.96
CA PRO A 140 3.47 5.20 -9.50
C PRO A 140 2.10 5.86 -9.65
N VAL A 141 1.10 5.14 -10.17
CA VAL A 141 -0.25 5.69 -10.35
C VAL A 141 -0.91 5.99 -9.00
N SER A 142 -0.70 5.14 -8.00
CA SER A 142 -1.18 5.39 -6.63
C SER A 142 -0.60 6.68 -6.06
N ILE A 143 0.71 6.90 -6.22
CA ILE A 143 1.38 8.13 -5.76
C ILE A 143 0.84 9.35 -6.51
N LEU A 144 0.68 9.25 -7.83
CA LEU A 144 0.16 10.34 -8.66
C LEU A 144 -1.33 10.61 -8.44
N SER A 145 -2.07 9.69 -7.81
CA SER A 145 -3.46 9.89 -7.43
C SER A 145 -3.65 10.67 -6.12
N ILE A 146 -2.58 10.89 -5.33
CA ILE A 146 -2.68 11.65 -4.07
C ILE A 146 -3.21 13.08 -4.29
N PRO A 147 -2.69 13.89 -5.23
CA PRO A 147 -3.21 15.23 -5.49
C PRO A 147 -4.67 15.21 -5.97
N LEU A 148 -5.10 14.16 -6.67
CA LEU A 148 -6.50 14.00 -7.06
C LEU A 148 -7.41 13.88 -5.83
N PHE A 149 -7.05 13.04 -4.85
CA PHE A 149 -7.85 12.90 -3.63
C PHE A 149 -7.82 14.15 -2.75
N MET A 150 -6.70 14.89 -2.73
CA MET A 150 -6.63 16.19 -2.05
C MET A 150 -7.60 17.20 -2.70
N ALA A 151 -7.57 17.32 -4.03
CA ALA A 151 -8.47 18.23 -4.75
C ALA A 151 -9.95 17.85 -4.58
N LEU A 152 -10.26 16.55 -4.57
CA LEU A 152 -11.63 16.07 -4.31
C LEU A 152 -12.09 16.35 -2.88
N ALA A 153 -11.20 16.21 -1.90
CA ALA A 153 -11.50 16.54 -0.50
C ALA A 153 -11.79 18.04 -0.35
N GLU A 154 -10.92 18.89 -0.89
CA GLU A 154 -11.09 20.34 -0.88
C GLU A 154 -12.41 20.76 -1.55
N LEU A 155 -12.76 20.15 -2.69
CA LEU A 155 -14.00 20.45 -3.40
C LEU A 155 -15.27 20.02 -2.65
N MET A 156 -15.21 18.92 -1.89
CA MET A 156 -16.39 18.30 -1.28
C MET A 156 -16.54 18.57 0.22
N MET A 157 -15.47 19.00 0.89
CA MET A 157 -15.40 19.20 2.35
C MET A 157 -14.90 20.60 2.75
N GLY A 158 -14.32 21.36 1.82
CA GLY A 158 -13.88 22.74 2.00
C GLY A 158 -15.00 23.78 1.91
#